data_AF-A0A974Z1U3-F1
#
_entry.id   AF-A0A974Z1U3-F1
#
_cell.length_a   1.000
_cell.length_b   1.000
_cell.length_c   1.000
_cell.angle_alpha   90.00
_cell.angle_beta   90.00
_cell.angle_gamma   90.00
#
_symmetry.space_group_name_H-M   'P 1'
#
loop_
_entity.id
_entity.type
_entity.pdbx_description
1 polymer ?
#
loop_
_entity_poly.entity_id
_entity_poly.type
_entity_poly.pdbx_seq_one_letter_code
_entity_poly.pdbx_strand_id
1 'polypeptide(L)' 'MNAEERNKFLYGTRLLKPCDRKEMALDYIDKAKALLEQEMILNDIYRQMDYKSMSAYESGHYDKSIRKLDEVLLEMPR' A
#
# COMPACT_ATOMS: atom_id res chain seq x y z
N MET A 1 4.99 7.18 -9.38
CA MET A 1 5.90 6.45 -10.29
C MET A 1 5.77 7.06 -11.67
N ASN A 2 6.85 7.59 -12.22
CA ASN A 2 6.85 8.09 -13.59
C ASN A 2 6.92 6.93 -14.61
N ALA A 3 6.73 7.22 -15.90
CA ALA A 3 6.72 6.18 -16.94
C ALA A 3 8.06 5.43 -17.06
N GLU A 4 9.17 6.10 -16.78
CA GLU A 4 10.52 5.54 -16.88
C GLU A 4 10.80 4.55 -15.73
N GLU A 5 10.48 4.92 -14.49
CA GLU A 5 10.57 4.07 -13.31
C GLU A 5 9.71 2.81 -13.47
N ARG A 6 8.49 2.98 -14.00
CA ARG A 6 7.59 1.86 -14.27
C ARG A 6 8.20 0.88 -15.26
N ASN A 7 8.76 1.39 -16.35
CA ASN A 7 9.38 0.55 -17.38
C ASN A 7 10.63 -0.14 -16.83
N LYS A 8 11.48 0.58 -16.08
CA LYS A 8 12.65 -0.01 -15.44
C LYS A 8 12.29 -1.16 -14.50
N PHE A 9 11.25 -0.97 -13.68
CA PHE A 9 10.74 -2.01 -12.79
C PHE A 9 10.19 -3.22 -13.58
N LEU A 10 9.39 -2.98 -14.62
CA LEU A 10 8.79 -4.03 -15.44
C LEU A 10 9.84 -4.86 -16.20
N TYR A 11 10.86 -4.20 -16.78
CA TYR A 11 11.95 -4.90 -17.46
C TYR A 11 12.88 -5.61 -16.48
N GLY A 12 13.16 -5.02 -15.31
CA GLY A 12 13.98 -5.64 -14.27
C GLY A 12 13.36 -6.91 -13.68
N THR A 13 12.03 -6.95 -13.56
CA THR A 13 11.29 -8.11 -13.03
C THR A 13 10.97 -9.18 -14.07
N ARG A 14 11.27 -8.94 -15.36
CA ARG A 14 11.00 -9.90 -16.45
C ARG A 14 11.72 -11.24 -16.28
N LEU A 15 12.90 -11.22 -15.65
CA LEU A 15 13.74 -12.41 -15.45
C LEU A 15 13.23 -13.31 -14.30
N LEU A 16 12.30 -12.81 -13.48
CA LEU A 16 11.76 -13.54 -12.34
C LEU A 16 10.74 -14.59 -12.79
N LYS A 17 10.74 -15.75 -12.11
CA LYS A 17 9.73 -16.78 -12.35
C LYS A 17 8.35 -16.27 -11.92
N PRO A 18 7.24 -16.85 -12.44
CA PRO A 18 5.90 -16.44 -12.04
C PRO A 18 5.65 -16.51 -10.53
N CYS A 19 6.18 -17.52 -9.83
CA CYS A 19 6.10 -17.64 -8.36
C CYS A 19 6.82 -16.48 -7.66
N ASP A 20 8.05 -16.16 -8.07
CA ASP A 20 8.85 -15.08 -7.46
C ASP A 20 8.17 -13.71 -7.66
N ARG A 21 7.57 -13.49 -8.84
CA ARG A 21 6.79 -12.27 -9.11
C ARG A 21 5.53 -12.18 -8.26
N LYS A 22 4.87 -13.32 -8.01
CA LYS A 22 3.68 -13.40 -7.14
C LYS A 22 4.06 -13.08 -5.69
N GLU A 23 5.12 -13.69 -5.18
CA GLU A 23 5.63 -13.40 -3.82
C GLU A 23 6.02 -11.93 -3.67
N MET A 24 6.70 -11.36 -4.68
CA MET A 24 7.04 -9.94 -4.71
C MET A 24 5.81 -9.04 -4.71
N ALA A 25 4.76 -9.40 -5.46
CA ALA A 25 3.51 -8.64 -5.47
C ALA A 25 2.82 -8.67 -4.09
N LEU A 26 2.77 -9.85 -3.45
CA LEU A 26 2.24 -9.99 -2.09
C LEU A 26 3.01 -9.14 -1.08
N ASP A 27 4.35 -9.18 -1.12
CA ASP A 27 5.22 -8.36 -0.26
C ASP A 27 4.99 -6.86 -0.46
N TYR A 28 4.82 -6.40 -1.70
CA TYR A 28 4.50 -4.98 -1.96
C TYR A 28 3.11 -4.59 -1.47
N ILE A 29 2.12 -5.47 -1.56
CA ILE A 29 0.78 -5.21 -1.04
C ILE A 29 0.83 -5.10 0.49
N ASP A 30 1.51 -6.03 1.17
CA ASP A 30 1.67 -6.01 2.63
C ASP A 30 2.41 -4.73 3.08
N LYS A 31 3.48 -4.33 2.39
CA LYS A 31 4.20 -3.08 2.65
C LYS A 31 3.36 -1.84 2.41
N ALA A 32 2.58 -1.81 1.34
CA ALA A 32 1.67 -0.69 1.05
C ALA A 32 0.61 -0.56 2.14
N LYS A 33 0.02 -1.68 2.60
CA LYS A 33 -0.94 -1.69 3.69
C LYS A 33 -0.33 -1.13 4.99
N ALA A 34 0.86 -1.57 5.37
CA ALA A 34 1.54 -1.09 6.57
C ALA A 34 1.77 0.44 6.54
N LEU A 35 2.12 1.00 5.38
CA LEU A 35 2.27 2.46 5.22
C LEU A 35 0.93 3.20 5.41
N LEU A 36 -0.17 2.68 4.87
CA LEU A 36 -1.49 3.29 5.03
C LEU A 36 -1.97 3.23 6.49
N GLU A 37 -1.70 2.13 7.19
CA GLU A 37 -1.97 1.99 8.63
C GLU A 37 -1.15 3.00 9.44
N GLN A 38 0.12 3.21 9.08
CA GLN A 38 0.97 4.20 9.72
C GLN A 38 0.42 5.63 9.56
N GLU A 39 -0.06 6.01 8.38
CA GLU A 39 -0.68 7.33 8.17
C GLU A 39 -1.94 7.52 9.04
N MET A 40 -2.72 6.46 9.25
CA MET A 40 -3.87 6.49 10.17
C MET A 40 -3.42 6.70 11.63
N ILE A 41 -2.38 6.00 12.08
CA ILE A 41 -1.81 6.15 13.42
C ILE A 41 -1.27 7.58 13.63
N LEU A 42 -0.51 8.09 12.66
CA LEU A 42 0.05 9.45 12.73
C LEU A 42 -1.07 10.50 12.81
N ASN A 43 -2.12 10.34 12.01
CA ASN A 43 -3.30 11.21 12.06
C ASN A 43 -3.96 11.22 13.45
N ASP A 44 -4.12 10.05 14.08
CA ASP A 44 -4.70 9.97 15.42
C ASP A 44 -3.81 10.63 16.48
N ILE A 45 -2.49 10.46 16.37
CA ILE A 45 -1.50 11.13 17.23
C ILE A 45 -1.59 12.66 17.05
N TYR A 46 -1.65 13.15 15.82
CA TYR A 46 -1.70 14.59 15.58
C TYR A 46 -3.02 15.23 16.02
N ARG A 47 -4.15 14.53 15.87
CA ARG A 47 -5.45 14.96 16.39
C ARG A 47 -5.42 15.15 17.90
N GLN A 48 -4.73 14.28 18.63
CA GLN A 48 -4.57 14.40 20.09
C GLN A 48 -3.71 15.61 20.49
N MET A 49 -2.83 16.08 19.59
CA MET A 49 -1.95 17.23 19.81
C MET A 49 -2.55 18.55 19.32
N ASP A 50 -3.85 18.61 19.03
CA ASP A 50 -4.59 19.77 18.49
C ASP A 50 -4.02 20.33 17.16
N TYR A 51 -3.18 19.53 16.48
CA TYR A 51 -2.84 19.79 15.10
C TYR A 51 -4.04 19.37 14.25
N LYS A 52 -4.62 20.32 13.50
CA LYS A 52 -5.59 20.03 12.43
C LYS A 52 -4.89 19.39 11.23
N SER A 53 -4.07 18.36 11.43
CA SER A 53 -3.58 17.57 10.31
C SER A 53 -4.61 16.51 9.95
N MET A 54 -4.90 16.47 8.66
CA MET A 54 -5.85 15.62 7.96
C MET A 54 -7.34 15.78 8.31
N SER A 55 -8.13 15.86 7.25
CA SER A 55 -9.58 15.86 7.32
C SER A 55 -10.11 14.44 7.55
N ALA A 56 -11.27 14.29 8.21
CA ALA A 56 -11.94 12.99 8.36
C ALA A 56 -12.22 12.28 7.02
N TYR A 57 -12.24 13.05 5.92
CA TYR A 57 -12.34 12.56 4.55
C TYR A 57 -11.10 11.75 4.14
N GLU A 58 -9.89 12.22 4.47
CA GLU A 58 -8.62 11.55 4.13
C GLU A 58 -8.42 10.26 4.93
N SER A 59 -8.78 10.23 6.22
CA SER A 59 -8.74 9.00 7.04
C SER A 59 -9.66 7.90 6.47
N GLY A 60 -10.83 8.28 5.94
CA GLY A 60 -11.75 7.33 5.31
C GLY A 60 -11.21 6.72 4.01
N HIS A 61 -10.34 7.43 3.28
CA HIS A 61 -9.69 6.88 2.09
C HIS A 61 -8.63 5.85 2.42
N TYR A 62 -7.90 6.02 3.52
CA TYR A 62 -6.92 5.03 3.96
C TYR A 62 -7.58 3.73 4.41
N ASP A 63 -8.61 3.78 5.28
CA ASP A 63 -9.38 2.59 5.67
C ASP A 63 -9.96 1.85 4.44
N LYS A 64 -10.55 2.60 3.50
CA LYS A 64 -11.08 2.01 2.26
C LYS A 64 -9.99 1.38 1.39
N SER A 65 -8.81 1.99 1.33
CA SER A 65 -7.68 1.47 0.55
C SER A 65 -7.12 0.20 1.18
N ILE A 66 -6.99 0.16 2.50
CA ILE A 66 -6.55 -1.03 3.25
C ILE A 66 -7.49 -2.21 2.98
N ARG A 67 -8.81 -2.01 3.06
CA ARG A 67 -9.78 -3.08 2.78
C ARG A 67 -9.67 -3.64 1.37
N LYS A 68 -9.44 -2.79 0.38
CA LYS A 68 -9.21 -3.23 -1.01
C LYS A 68 -7.92 -4.04 -1.15
N LEU A 69 -6.87 -3.67 -0.44
CA LEU A 69 -5.63 -4.46 -0.44
C LEU A 69 -5.87 -5.84 0.20
N ASP A 70 -6.68 -5.91 1.27
CA ASP A 70 -7.08 -7.19 1.87
C ASP A 70 -7.90 -8.07 0.91
N GLU A 71 -8.82 -7.49 0.14
CA GLU A 71 -9.55 -8.21 -0.91
C GLU A 71 -8.59 -8.82 -1.95
N VAL A 72 -7.59 -8.05 -2.40
CA VAL A 72 -6.58 -8.55 -3.35
C VAL A 72 -5.74 -9.68 -2.74
N LEU A 73 -5.36 -9.58 -1.46
CA LEU A 73 -4.62 -10.64 -0.77
C LEU A 73 -5.43 -11.93 -0.63
N LEU A 74 -6.76 -11.84 -0.49
CA LEU A 74 -7.64 -13.02 -0.45
C LEU A 74 -7.72 -13.73 -1.81
N GLU A 75 -7.69 -12.98 -2.90
CA GLU A 75 -7.72 -13.54 -4.26
C GLU A 75 -6.37 -14.13 -4.70
N MET A 76 -5.27 -13.70 -4.08
CA MET A 76 -3.92 -14.19 -4.34
C MET A 76 -3.50 -15.19 -3.25
N PRO A 77 -3.79 -16.49 -3.39
CA PRO A 77 -3.43 -17.49 -2.37
C PRO A 77 -1.92 -17.48 -2.17
N ARG A 78 -1.42 -17.70 -0.95
CA ARG A 78 0.03 -17.81 -0.68
C ARG A 78 0.55 -19.13 -1.26
#